data_AF-A0A0N1P2F2-F1
#
_entry.id   AF-A0A0N1P2F2-F1
#
_cell.length_a   1.000
_cell.length_b   1.000
_cell.length_c   1.000
_cell.angle_alpha   90.00
_cell.angle_beta   90.00
_cell.angle_gamma   90.00
#
_symmetry.space_group_name_H-M   'P 1'
#
loop_
_entity.id
_entity.type
_entity.pdbx_description
1 polymer ?
#
loop_
_entity_poly.entity_id
_entity_poly.type
_entity_poly.pdbx_seq_one_letter_code
_entity_poly.pdbx_strand_id
1 'polypeptide(L)'
;MARPASSPKAQTHSTSIETISPIRRPQATLSQLEKHHPLQRLRSPSRTISLIVHTLGLISFANSFYWLETHPNHINSSYGWHFQYLTIIGLLLATLTFLFGLLADLTLSRTFFRLKNILSVCSAPMEVLISLLYWGLRAINPELVVPKELELPLAPDLGFHAIPSIALVIDLLLLSPPWTITALPSFGLSVSIAMGYWWWIERCYERNGFYPYPIFDMVPWAGRVGLFVGSAVVMATNTAVLGWVYGVVNGRIGGRGKGGKGL
;
A
#
# COMPACT_ATOMS: atom_id res chain seq x y z
N MET A 1 -91.30 -32.46 47.66
CA MET A 1 -90.18 -32.63 46.72
C MET A 1 -89.27 -31.41 46.83
N ALA A 2 -88.17 -31.54 47.58
CA ALA A 2 -87.22 -30.45 47.84
C ALA A 2 -85.86 -30.81 47.22
N ARG A 3 -85.28 -29.90 46.44
CA ARG A 3 -83.91 -29.99 45.89
C ARG A 3 -82.90 -29.53 46.95
N PRO A 4 -81.74 -30.19 47.10
CA PRO A 4 -80.57 -29.56 47.69
C PRO A 4 -79.63 -29.02 46.60
N ALA A 5 -79.11 -27.83 46.87
CA ALA A 5 -78.10 -27.14 46.07
C ALA A 5 -76.71 -27.77 46.26
N SER A 6 -75.97 -27.96 45.16
CA SER A 6 -74.56 -28.37 45.18
C SER A 6 -73.65 -27.14 45.20
N SER A 7 -72.71 -27.12 46.14
CA SER A 7 -71.67 -26.11 46.34
C SER A 7 -70.64 -26.06 45.20
N PRO A 8 -70.00 -24.90 44.92
CA PRO A 8 -68.92 -24.82 43.94
C PRO A 8 -67.58 -25.24 44.56
N LYS A 9 -66.83 -26.08 43.85
CA LYS A 9 -65.44 -26.44 44.17
C LYS A 9 -64.51 -25.29 43.82
N ALA A 10 -63.71 -24.83 44.78
CA ALA A 10 -62.63 -23.89 44.57
C ALA A 10 -61.50 -24.52 43.73
N GLN A 11 -61.16 -23.91 42.60
CA GLN A 11 -59.96 -24.23 41.82
C GLN A 11 -58.79 -23.42 42.37
N THR A 12 -57.81 -24.09 42.95
CA THR A 12 -56.52 -23.51 43.33
C THR A 12 -55.60 -23.52 42.10
N HIS A 13 -55.39 -22.34 41.49
CA HIS A 13 -54.36 -22.18 40.46
C HIS A 13 -52.98 -22.10 41.12
N SER A 14 -52.19 -23.17 40.98
CA SER A 14 -50.74 -23.14 41.23
C SER A 14 -50.06 -22.55 40.00
N THR A 15 -49.62 -21.30 40.09
CA THR A 15 -48.74 -20.68 39.09
C THR A 15 -47.33 -21.22 39.28
N SER A 16 -46.89 -22.09 38.37
CA SER A 16 -45.50 -22.51 38.24
C SER A 16 -44.70 -21.31 37.74
N ILE A 17 -43.74 -20.83 38.52
CA ILE A 17 -42.77 -19.82 38.06
C ILE A 17 -41.84 -20.50 37.07
N GLU A 18 -42.05 -20.25 35.77
CA GLU A 18 -41.09 -20.59 34.72
C GLU A 18 -39.77 -19.88 35.03
N THR A 19 -38.75 -20.67 35.33
CA THR A 19 -37.39 -20.16 35.52
C THR A 19 -36.88 -19.70 34.16
N ILE A 20 -36.81 -18.39 33.95
CA ILE A 20 -36.25 -17.79 32.74
C ILE A 20 -34.81 -18.28 32.60
N SER A 21 -34.59 -19.14 31.61
CA SER A 21 -33.25 -19.53 31.16
C SER A 21 -32.44 -18.27 30.83
N PRO A 22 -31.21 -18.11 31.35
CA PRO A 22 -30.40 -16.96 31.01
C PRO A 22 -30.14 -16.97 29.50
N ILE A 23 -30.56 -15.88 28.84
CA ILE A 23 -30.30 -15.62 27.43
C ILE A 23 -28.80 -15.83 27.19
N ARG A 24 -28.46 -16.93 26.52
CA ARG A 24 -27.09 -17.25 26.12
C ARG A 24 -26.68 -16.19 25.10
N ARG A 25 -26.02 -15.12 25.56
CA ARG A 25 -25.35 -14.18 24.67
C ARG A 25 -24.46 -14.99 23.73
N PRO A 26 -24.49 -14.78 22.41
CA PRO A 26 -23.53 -15.43 21.54
C PRO A 26 -22.15 -15.01 22.01
N GLN A 27 -21.40 -15.95 22.61
CA GLN A 27 -19.96 -15.79 22.74
C GLN A 27 -19.45 -15.80 21.31
N ALA A 28 -19.20 -14.62 20.75
CA ALA A 28 -18.37 -14.51 19.56
C ALA A 28 -17.08 -15.27 19.88
N THR A 29 -16.88 -16.42 19.24
CA THR A 29 -15.65 -17.17 19.37
C THR A 29 -14.50 -16.24 18.96
N LEU A 30 -13.33 -16.35 19.60
CA LEU A 30 -12.16 -15.53 19.26
C LEU A 30 -11.87 -15.50 17.74
N SER A 31 -12.27 -16.56 17.02
CA SER A 31 -12.26 -16.66 15.56
C SER A 31 -13.06 -15.59 14.80
N GLN A 32 -14.10 -15.00 15.39
CA GLN A 32 -14.91 -13.94 14.75
C GLN A 32 -14.30 -12.54 14.91
N LEU A 33 -13.42 -12.33 15.89
CA LEU A 33 -12.74 -11.05 16.15
C LEU A 33 -11.53 -10.83 15.23
N GLU A 34 -11.06 -11.88 14.57
CA GLU A 34 -9.77 -11.95 13.91
C GLU A 34 -9.91 -12.31 12.42
N LYS A 35 -10.70 -11.52 11.66
CA LYS A 35 -10.85 -11.75 10.21
C LYS A 35 -9.61 -11.32 9.43
N HIS A 36 -8.53 -12.06 9.65
CA HIS A 36 -7.35 -12.15 8.80
C HIS A 36 -7.80 -12.55 7.39
N HIS A 37 -7.27 -11.88 6.37
CA HIS A 37 -7.60 -12.23 5.00
C HIS A 37 -6.97 -13.59 4.66
N PRO A 38 -7.69 -14.56 4.07
CA PRO A 38 -7.19 -15.92 3.88
C PRO A 38 -5.94 -16.03 2.99
N LEU A 39 -5.73 -15.07 2.09
CA LEU A 39 -4.53 -15.02 1.24
C LEU A 39 -3.33 -14.32 1.90
N GLN A 40 -3.53 -13.62 3.02
CA GLN A 40 -2.44 -12.92 3.66
C GLN A 40 -1.55 -13.94 4.39
N ARG A 41 -0.25 -13.96 4.11
CA ARG A 41 0.66 -15.00 4.61
C ARG A 41 1.03 -14.83 6.08
N LEU A 42 1.32 -13.59 6.48
CA LEU A 42 1.70 -13.26 7.85
C LEU A 42 0.63 -12.39 8.49
N ARG A 43 0.43 -12.56 9.80
CA ARG A 43 -0.53 -11.77 10.55
C ARG A 43 -0.15 -10.29 10.49
N SER A 44 -1.06 -9.47 10.00
CA SER A 44 -0.96 -8.01 9.94
C SER A 44 -2.39 -7.43 9.95
N PRO A 45 -2.68 -6.40 10.75
CA PRO A 45 -1.74 -5.76 11.67
C PRO A 45 -1.32 -6.69 12.83
N SER A 46 -0.07 -6.61 13.25
CA SER A 46 0.47 -7.39 14.37
C SER A 46 1.70 -6.75 15.02
N ARG A 47 1.84 -6.93 16.34
CA ARG A 47 3.01 -6.47 17.13
C ARG A 47 4.21 -7.41 17.04
N THR A 48 4.34 -8.15 15.94
CA THR A 48 5.43 -9.12 15.73
C THR A 48 6.17 -8.80 14.44
N ILE A 49 6.11 -9.66 13.42
CA ILE A 49 6.85 -9.50 12.17
C ILE A 49 6.41 -8.24 11.41
N SER A 50 5.09 -7.95 11.37
CA SER A 50 4.55 -6.76 10.71
C SER A 50 5.16 -5.48 11.29
N LEU A 51 5.16 -5.36 12.62
CA LEU A 51 5.76 -4.23 13.35
C LEU A 51 7.24 -4.04 12.98
N ILE A 52 8.01 -5.13 12.96
CA ILE A 52 9.45 -5.10 12.64
C ILE A 52 9.66 -4.62 11.20
N VAL A 53 8.93 -5.17 10.24
CA VAL A 53 9.05 -4.79 8.82
C VAL A 53 8.73 -3.31 8.62
N HIS A 54 7.62 -2.82 9.17
CA HIS A 54 7.26 -1.40 9.04
C HIS A 54 8.26 -0.48 9.75
N THR A 55 8.78 -0.89 10.92
CA THR A 55 9.79 -0.10 11.66
C THR A 55 11.09 -0.01 10.87
N LEU A 56 11.62 -1.13 10.37
CA LEU A 56 12.86 -1.14 9.59
C LEU A 56 12.74 -0.34 8.29
N GLY A 57 11.59 -0.46 7.60
CA GLY A 57 11.32 0.37 6.43
C GLY A 57 11.34 1.86 6.76
N LEU A 58 10.65 2.28 7.82
CA LEU A 58 10.64 3.68 8.26
C LEU A 58 12.01 4.20 8.66
N ILE A 59 12.84 3.40 9.33
CA ILE A 59 14.23 3.78 9.63
C ILE A 59 15.01 4.01 8.34
N SER A 60 14.89 3.12 7.35
CA SER A 60 15.54 3.29 6.05
C SER A 60 15.08 4.55 5.32
N PHE A 61 13.77 4.83 5.33
CA PHE A 61 13.21 6.00 4.65
C PHE A 61 13.60 7.30 5.36
N ALA A 62 13.58 7.30 6.69
CA ALA A 62 14.05 8.42 7.50
C ALA A 62 15.53 8.73 7.25
N ASN A 63 16.39 7.71 7.14
CA ASN A 63 17.80 7.90 6.77
C ASN A 63 17.96 8.52 5.37
N SER A 64 17.08 8.19 4.42
CA SER A 64 17.08 8.78 3.08
C SER A 64 16.67 10.26 3.13
N PHE A 65 15.65 10.63 3.90
CA PHE A 65 15.31 12.05 4.11
C PHE A 65 16.42 12.81 4.87
N TYR A 66 17.02 12.20 5.88
CA TYR A 66 18.15 12.77 6.63
C TYR A 66 19.36 13.03 5.72
N TRP A 67 19.59 12.17 4.73
CA TRP A 67 20.64 12.38 3.72
C TRP A 67 20.43 13.69 2.94
N LEU A 68 19.20 13.99 2.52
CA LEU A 68 18.88 15.21 1.76
C LEU A 68 19.18 16.50 2.54
N GLU A 69 19.05 16.45 3.86
CA GLU A 69 19.34 17.59 4.74
C GLU A 69 20.84 17.71 5.02
N THR A 70 21.51 16.59 5.26
CA THR A 70 22.94 16.57 5.66
C THR A 70 23.92 16.68 4.50
N HIS A 71 23.47 16.48 3.25
CA HIS A 71 24.28 16.61 2.05
C HIS A 71 23.68 17.68 1.13
N PRO A 72 23.66 18.96 1.56
CA PRO A 72 23.01 20.02 0.81
C PRO A 72 23.68 20.24 -0.53
N ASN A 73 22.87 20.52 -1.55
CA ASN A 73 23.30 20.92 -2.88
C ASN A 73 22.35 22.00 -3.43
N HIS A 74 22.50 22.39 -4.70
CA HIS A 74 21.69 23.45 -5.30
C HIS A 74 20.17 23.18 -5.26
N ILE A 75 19.76 21.91 -5.18
CA ILE A 75 18.35 21.50 -5.04
C ILE A 75 17.75 21.98 -3.70
N ASN A 76 18.54 22.04 -2.63
CA ASN A 76 18.07 22.49 -1.30
C ASN A 76 17.57 23.94 -1.32
N SER A 77 18.03 24.75 -2.28
CA SER A 77 17.62 26.14 -2.48
C SER A 77 16.64 26.35 -3.63
N SER A 78 16.21 25.26 -4.28
CA SER A 78 15.34 25.30 -5.46
C SER A 78 13.85 25.28 -5.11
N TYR A 79 13.02 25.83 -5.99
CA TYR A 79 11.56 25.76 -5.87
C TYR A 79 11.09 24.30 -5.92
N GLY A 80 10.25 23.93 -4.96
CA GLY A 80 9.81 22.54 -4.77
C GLY A 80 10.78 21.69 -3.95
N TRP A 81 11.93 22.24 -3.52
CA TRP A 81 12.96 21.51 -2.77
C TRP A 81 13.33 20.21 -3.50
N HIS A 82 13.61 19.13 -2.78
CA HIS A 82 13.83 17.80 -3.37
C HIS A 82 12.53 17.14 -3.90
N PHE A 83 11.34 17.70 -3.65
CA PHE A 83 10.07 17.16 -4.17
C PHE A 83 9.85 17.40 -5.66
N GLN A 84 10.80 18.03 -6.37
CA GLN A 84 10.80 18.00 -7.84
C GLN A 84 11.11 16.59 -8.39
N TYR A 85 11.81 15.75 -7.62
CA TYR A 85 12.11 14.37 -7.99
C TYR A 85 10.95 13.43 -7.67
N LEU A 86 10.51 12.64 -8.66
CA LEU A 86 9.50 11.60 -8.45
C LEU A 86 9.95 10.59 -7.39
N THR A 87 11.25 10.31 -7.31
CA THR A 87 11.86 9.46 -6.27
C THR A 87 11.51 9.95 -4.86
N ILE A 88 11.54 11.25 -4.60
CA ILE A 88 11.29 11.80 -3.26
C ILE A 88 9.80 11.89 -2.94
N ILE A 89 8.96 12.17 -3.96
CA ILE A 89 7.51 12.05 -3.85
C ILE A 89 7.10 10.61 -3.54
N GLY A 90 7.70 9.64 -4.25
CA GLY A 90 7.52 8.21 -4.00
C GLY A 90 7.91 7.85 -2.57
N LEU A 91 9.12 8.23 -2.16
CA LEU A 91 9.64 7.93 -0.83
C LEU A 91 8.73 8.49 0.27
N LEU A 92 8.14 9.67 0.07
CA LEU A 92 7.15 10.23 0.99
C LEU A 92 5.89 9.35 1.05
N LEU A 93 5.37 8.90 -0.09
CA LEU A 93 4.19 8.02 -0.11
C LEU A 93 4.50 6.63 0.49
N ALA A 94 5.69 6.08 0.26
CA ALA A 94 6.18 4.87 0.91
C ALA A 94 6.24 5.05 2.43
N THR A 95 6.77 6.20 2.88
CA THR A 95 6.84 6.57 4.29
C THR A 95 5.46 6.67 4.92
N LEU A 96 4.51 7.35 4.28
CA LEU A 96 3.13 7.41 4.78
C LEU A 96 2.48 6.03 4.83
N THR A 97 2.69 5.20 3.80
CA THR A 97 2.18 3.82 3.75
C THR A 97 2.68 3.01 4.94
N PHE A 98 4.00 3.03 5.17
CA PHE A 98 4.64 2.31 6.28
C PHE A 98 4.31 2.91 7.65
N LEU A 99 4.13 4.22 7.74
CA LEU A 99 3.69 4.90 8.97
C LEU A 99 2.30 4.41 9.38
N PHE A 100 1.34 4.37 8.45
CA PHE A 100 0.02 3.80 8.74
C PHE A 100 0.10 2.30 9.04
N GLY A 101 1.01 1.56 8.42
CA GLY A 101 1.31 0.17 8.77
C GLY A 101 1.78 0.01 10.23
N LEU A 102 2.77 0.80 10.64
CA LEU A 102 3.29 0.83 12.00
C LEU A 102 2.21 1.21 13.02
N LEU A 103 1.43 2.26 12.72
CA LEU A 103 0.32 2.68 13.58
C LEU A 103 -0.74 1.57 13.70
N ALA A 104 -1.04 0.87 12.61
CA ALA A 104 -1.94 -0.28 12.62
C ALA A 104 -1.40 -1.41 13.50
N ASP A 105 -0.10 -1.71 13.43
CA ASP A 105 0.54 -2.76 14.23
C ASP A 105 0.55 -2.43 15.72
N LEU A 106 0.88 -1.20 16.09
CA LEU A 106 0.92 -0.74 17.48
C LEU A 106 -0.48 -0.74 18.10
N THR A 107 -1.48 -0.25 17.37
CA THR A 107 -2.85 -0.04 17.88
C THR A 107 -3.81 -1.19 17.58
N LEU A 108 -3.43 -2.11 16.70
CA LEU A 108 -4.30 -3.13 16.10
C LEU A 108 -5.54 -2.53 15.40
N SER A 109 -5.42 -1.29 14.91
CA SER A 109 -6.51 -0.54 14.28
C SER A 109 -6.76 -0.98 12.84
N ARG A 110 -7.99 -1.43 12.57
CA ARG A 110 -8.47 -1.75 11.22
C ARG A 110 -8.49 -0.52 10.31
N THR A 111 -8.69 0.68 10.86
CA THR A 111 -8.71 1.93 10.09
C THR A 111 -7.33 2.26 9.54
N PHE A 112 -6.30 2.21 10.39
CA PHE A 112 -4.92 2.45 9.92
C PHE A 112 -4.46 1.37 8.96
N PHE A 113 -4.82 0.09 9.21
CA PHE A 113 -4.52 -0.98 8.27
C PHE A 113 -5.19 -0.76 6.91
N ARG A 114 -6.45 -0.31 6.89
CA ARG A 114 -7.14 0.04 5.65
C ARG A 114 -6.48 1.22 4.93
N LEU A 115 -6.11 2.28 5.65
CA LEU A 115 -5.41 3.43 5.06
C LEU A 115 -4.07 3.03 4.43
N LYS A 116 -3.26 2.24 5.15
CA LYS A 116 -2.03 1.65 4.61
C LYS A 116 -2.27 0.89 3.30
N ASN A 117 -3.28 0.02 3.26
CA ASN A 117 -3.58 -0.75 2.05
C ASN A 117 -4.15 0.09 0.91
N ILE A 118 -4.88 1.18 1.20
CA ILE A 118 -5.32 2.14 0.17
C ILE A 118 -4.11 2.87 -0.42
N LEU A 119 -3.19 3.34 0.43
CA LEU A 119 -1.98 4.02 -0.03
C LEU A 119 -1.08 3.07 -0.84
N SER A 120 -0.98 1.79 -0.44
CA SER A 120 -0.12 0.82 -1.12
C SER A 120 -0.52 0.54 -2.58
N VAL A 121 -1.81 0.68 -2.92
CA VAL A 121 -2.31 0.56 -4.31
C VAL A 121 -1.62 1.55 -5.26
N CYS A 122 -1.25 2.72 -4.76
CA CYS A 122 -0.49 3.72 -5.52
C CYS A 122 1.02 3.59 -5.26
N SER A 123 1.40 3.47 -3.99
CA SER A 123 2.78 3.51 -3.53
C SER A 123 3.66 2.40 -4.12
N ALA A 124 3.21 1.15 -4.03
CA ALA A 124 4.01 0.01 -4.48
C ALA A 124 4.29 0.01 -6.00
N PRO A 125 3.29 0.18 -6.90
CA PRO A 125 3.59 0.23 -8.34
C PRO A 125 4.40 1.46 -8.74
N MET A 126 4.26 2.59 -8.03
CA MET A 126 5.06 3.80 -8.28
C MET A 126 6.53 3.60 -7.86
N GLU A 127 6.79 2.99 -6.71
CA GLU A 127 8.16 2.69 -6.28
C GLU A 127 8.85 1.64 -7.15
N VAL A 128 8.11 0.64 -7.63
CA VAL A 128 8.62 -0.29 -8.66
C VAL A 128 8.93 0.45 -9.96
N LEU A 129 8.07 1.40 -10.40
CA LEU A 129 8.34 2.24 -11.56
C LEU A 129 9.63 3.04 -11.38
N ILE A 130 9.76 3.76 -10.25
CA ILE A 130 10.94 4.57 -9.95
C ILE A 130 12.21 3.71 -10.01
N SER A 131 12.19 2.54 -9.36
CA SER A 131 13.33 1.63 -9.36
C SER A 131 13.70 1.15 -10.77
N LEU A 132 12.71 0.71 -11.56
CA LEU A 132 12.93 0.25 -12.93
C LEU A 132 13.46 1.36 -13.84
N LEU A 133 12.89 2.55 -13.78
CA LEU A 133 13.34 3.69 -14.58
C LEU A 133 14.74 4.12 -14.17
N TYR A 134 15.01 4.26 -12.88
CA TYR A 134 16.32 4.70 -12.38
C TYR A 134 17.43 3.75 -12.79
N TRP A 135 17.33 2.47 -12.40
CA TRP A 135 18.37 1.49 -12.69
C TRP A 135 18.45 1.14 -14.17
N GLY A 136 17.31 1.12 -14.87
CA GLY A 136 17.27 0.88 -16.32
C GLY A 136 17.95 1.98 -17.12
N LEU A 137 17.63 3.25 -16.85
CA LEU A 137 18.28 4.38 -17.51
C LEU A 137 19.76 4.46 -17.14
N ARG A 138 20.09 4.27 -15.86
CA ARG A 138 21.48 4.32 -15.39
C ARG A 138 22.35 3.22 -16.00
N ALA A 139 21.80 2.03 -16.25
CA ALA A 139 22.51 0.94 -16.92
C ALA A 139 22.82 1.26 -18.40
N ILE A 140 22.00 2.11 -19.05
CA ILE A 140 22.23 2.55 -20.43
C ILE A 140 23.22 3.72 -20.46
N ASN A 141 22.92 4.79 -19.73
CA ASN A 141 23.76 5.95 -19.55
C ASN A 141 23.36 6.70 -18.26
N PRO A 142 24.22 6.74 -17.22
CA PRO A 142 23.94 7.46 -15.97
C PRO A 142 23.55 8.93 -16.15
N GLU A 143 24.12 9.60 -17.16
CA GLU A 143 23.87 11.02 -17.42
C GLU A 143 22.42 11.31 -17.84
N LEU A 144 21.62 10.29 -18.16
CA LEU A 144 20.18 10.46 -18.45
C LEU A 144 19.37 10.81 -17.21
N VAL A 145 19.78 10.33 -16.04
CA VAL A 145 18.97 10.39 -14.82
C VAL A 145 19.66 11.12 -13.67
N VAL A 146 20.98 11.11 -13.61
CA VAL A 146 21.76 11.71 -12.53
C VAL A 146 22.79 12.68 -13.11
N PRO A 147 22.70 13.99 -12.81
CA PRO A 147 23.80 14.93 -13.06
C PRO A 147 25.06 14.49 -12.32
N LYS A 148 26.24 14.71 -12.91
CA LYS A 148 27.53 14.26 -12.32
C LYS A 148 27.76 14.79 -10.91
N GLU A 149 27.32 16.02 -10.66
CA GLU A 149 27.43 16.70 -9.37
C GLU A 149 26.47 16.15 -8.29
N LEU A 150 25.47 15.34 -8.68
CA LEU A 150 24.51 14.70 -7.79
C LEU A 150 24.68 13.18 -7.71
N GLU A 151 25.81 12.64 -8.18
CA GLU A 151 26.09 11.21 -8.06
C GLU A 151 26.11 10.75 -6.60
N LEU A 152 25.36 9.68 -6.33
CA LEU A 152 25.19 9.14 -5.00
C LEU A 152 26.16 7.98 -4.75
N PRO A 153 26.74 7.88 -3.54
CA PRO A 153 27.33 6.64 -3.07
C PRO A 153 26.28 5.51 -3.07
N LEU A 154 26.73 4.25 -3.18
CA LEU A 154 25.84 3.10 -3.35
C LEU A 154 24.76 2.98 -2.25
N ALA A 155 25.12 3.23 -1.00
CA ALA A 155 24.20 3.06 0.13
C ALA A 155 22.98 4.00 0.08
N PRO A 156 23.13 5.35 0.02
CA PRO A 156 21.99 6.25 -0.18
C PRO A 156 21.30 6.00 -1.52
N ASP A 157 22.03 5.64 -2.56
CA ASP A 157 21.43 5.34 -3.87
C ASP A 157 20.44 4.16 -3.81
N LEU A 158 20.81 3.06 -3.15
CA LEU A 158 19.89 1.96 -2.86
C LEU A 158 18.74 2.41 -1.95
N GLY A 159 19.02 3.26 -0.96
CA GLY A 159 18.03 3.81 -0.03
C GLY A 159 16.93 4.60 -0.73
N PHE A 160 17.27 5.38 -1.76
CA PHE A 160 16.30 6.14 -2.56
C PHE A 160 15.62 5.30 -3.63
N HIS A 161 16.37 4.44 -4.34
CA HIS A 161 15.90 3.87 -5.61
C HIS A 161 15.57 2.38 -5.57
N ALA A 162 15.91 1.64 -4.52
CA ALA A 162 15.67 0.19 -4.44
C ALA A 162 14.89 -0.21 -3.19
N ILE A 163 15.32 0.24 -2.01
CA ILE A 163 14.75 -0.21 -0.73
C ILE A 163 13.26 0.10 -0.58
N PRO A 164 12.72 1.27 -0.98
CA PRO A 164 11.29 1.54 -0.84
C PRO A 164 10.43 0.57 -1.67
N SER A 165 10.85 0.29 -2.91
CA SER A 165 10.21 -0.70 -3.77
C SER A 165 10.24 -2.09 -3.15
N ILE A 166 11.41 -2.56 -2.70
CA ILE A 166 11.57 -3.88 -2.07
C ILE A 166 10.69 -3.99 -0.83
N ALA A 167 10.70 -2.98 0.03
CA ALA A 167 9.92 -2.95 1.26
C ALA A 167 8.42 -3.02 0.98
N LEU A 168 7.91 -2.23 0.02
CA LEU A 168 6.50 -2.25 -0.36
C LEU A 168 6.08 -3.57 -1.03
N VAL A 169 6.96 -4.21 -1.81
CA VAL A 169 6.68 -5.52 -2.40
C VAL A 169 6.63 -6.61 -1.31
N ILE A 170 7.56 -6.59 -0.34
CA ILE A 170 7.52 -7.50 0.81
C ILE A 170 6.22 -7.29 1.60
N ASP A 171 5.86 -6.05 1.89
CA ASP A 171 4.64 -5.69 2.59
C ASP A 171 3.38 -6.15 1.83
N LEU A 172 3.33 -5.93 0.51
CA LEU A 172 2.27 -6.41 -0.34
C LEU A 172 2.14 -7.93 -0.27
N LEU A 173 3.23 -8.66 -0.52
CA LEU A 173 3.19 -10.11 -0.67
C LEU A 173 2.97 -10.85 0.65
N LEU A 174 3.50 -10.33 1.77
CA LEU A 174 3.49 -11.05 3.05
C LEU A 174 2.46 -10.51 4.04
N LEU A 175 2.21 -9.21 4.06
CA LEU A 175 1.45 -8.53 5.13
C LEU A 175 0.10 -7.98 4.65
N SER A 176 -0.15 -7.89 3.35
CA SER A 176 -1.36 -7.24 2.81
C SER A 176 -2.38 -8.25 2.27
N PRO A 177 -3.70 -7.95 2.34
CA PRO A 177 -4.68 -8.59 1.48
C PRO A 177 -4.41 -8.24 -0.01
N PRO A 178 -4.96 -9.02 -0.97
CA PRO A 178 -4.84 -8.69 -2.38
C PRO A 178 -5.50 -7.34 -2.66
N TRP A 179 -4.92 -6.57 -3.58
CA TRP A 179 -5.61 -5.39 -4.09
C TRP A 179 -6.87 -5.79 -4.87
N THR A 180 -7.90 -4.96 -4.75
CA THR A 180 -9.18 -5.13 -5.45
C THR A 180 -9.31 -4.18 -6.65
N ILE A 181 -8.27 -3.42 -6.97
CA ILE A 181 -8.28 -2.49 -8.10
C ILE A 181 -8.29 -3.27 -9.42
N THR A 182 -9.22 -2.90 -10.32
CA THR A 182 -9.31 -3.48 -11.66
C THR A 182 -8.42 -2.72 -12.66
N ALA A 183 -8.26 -3.26 -13.87
CA ALA A 183 -7.35 -2.71 -14.87
C ALA A 183 -7.64 -1.25 -15.23
N LEU A 184 -8.91 -0.88 -15.45
CA LEU A 184 -9.27 0.48 -15.88
C LEU A 184 -8.99 1.55 -14.80
N PRO A 185 -9.43 1.40 -13.54
CA PRO A 185 -9.04 2.30 -12.46
C PRO A 185 -7.52 2.34 -12.22
N SER A 186 -6.82 1.21 -12.38
CA SER A 186 -5.35 1.18 -12.27
C SER A 186 -4.70 2.05 -13.34
N PHE A 187 -5.14 1.92 -14.60
CA PHE A 187 -4.64 2.74 -15.69
C PHE A 187 -4.97 4.22 -15.49
N GLY A 188 -6.21 4.53 -15.08
CA GLY A 188 -6.62 5.89 -14.76
C GLY A 188 -5.77 6.52 -13.64
N LEU A 189 -5.43 5.75 -12.61
CA LEU A 189 -4.54 6.19 -11.54
C LEU A 189 -3.14 6.50 -12.08
N SER A 190 -2.55 5.61 -12.88
CA SER A 190 -1.23 5.81 -13.49
C SER A 190 -1.18 7.05 -14.39
N VAL A 191 -2.20 7.27 -15.22
CA VAL A 191 -2.30 8.47 -16.08
C VAL A 191 -2.46 9.73 -15.23
N SER A 192 -3.28 9.68 -14.17
CA SER A 192 -3.47 10.83 -13.27
C SER A 192 -2.17 11.24 -12.58
N ILE A 193 -1.39 10.26 -12.11
CA ILE A 193 -0.08 10.50 -11.49
C ILE A 193 0.91 11.07 -12.50
N ALA A 194 0.98 10.48 -13.71
CA ALA A 194 1.87 10.97 -14.75
C ALA A 194 1.56 12.42 -15.14
N MET A 195 0.28 12.78 -15.34
CA MET A 195 -0.12 14.16 -15.65
C MET A 195 0.12 15.12 -14.48
N GLY A 196 -0.19 14.70 -13.25
CA GLY A 196 0.06 15.50 -12.05
C GLY A 196 1.55 15.77 -11.85
N TYR A 197 2.39 14.76 -12.04
CA TYR A 197 3.83 14.91 -11.97
C TYR A 197 4.37 15.76 -13.11
N TRP A 198 3.87 15.58 -14.34
CA TRP A 198 4.24 16.45 -15.47
C TRP A 198 4.02 17.90 -15.11
N TRP A 199 2.78 18.25 -14.74
CA TRP A 199 2.42 19.61 -14.38
C TRP A 199 3.34 20.17 -13.29
N TRP A 200 3.66 19.35 -12.29
CA TRP A 200 4.55 19.74 -11.20
C TRP A 200 6.00 19.99 -11.68
N ILE A 201 6.57 19.13 -12.51
CA ILE A 201 7.95 19.32 -12.97
C ILE A 201 8.11 20.52 -13.89
N GLU A 202 7.13 20.82 -14.74
CA GLU A 202 7.17 22.02 -15.59
C GLU A 202 7.11 23.27 -14.71
N ARG A 203 6.32 23.21 -13.65
CA ARG A 203 6.26 24.30 -12.68
C ARG A 203 7.58 24.51 -11.93
N CYS A 204 8.28 23.43 -11.60
CA CYS A 204 9.63 23.50 -11.06
C CYS A 204 10.61 24.07 -12.09
N TYR A 205 10.56 23.63 -13.34
CA TYR A 205 11.42 24.12 -14.42
C TYR A 205 11.25 25.62 -14.67
N GLU A 206 10.00 26.11 -14.74
CA GLU A 206 9.70 27.55 -14.88
C GLU A 206 10.34 28.43 -13.79
N ARG A 207 10.51 27.87 -12.58
CA ARG A 207 11.03 28.59 -11.41
C ARG A 207 12.52 28.43 -11.20
N ASN A 208 13.06 27.27 -11.56
CA ASN A 208 14.44 26.87 -11.28
C ASN A 208 15.34 27.03 -12.50
N GLY A 209 14.80 26.94 -13.72
CA GLY A 209 15.54 26.98 -14.98
C GLY A 209 16.20 25.66 -15.37
N PHE A 210 15.91 24.57 -14.68
CA PHE A 210 16.45 23.23 -14.97
C PHE A 210 15.43 22.14 -14.59
N TYR A 211 15.51 20.97 -15.23
CA TYR A 211 14.72 19.79 -14.84
C TYR A 211 15.45 18.95 -13.81
N PRO A 212 14.72 18.22 -12.93
CA PRO A 212 15.34 17.30 -11.97
C PRO A 212 16.11 16.16 -12.64
N TYR A 213 15.67 15.73 -13.83
CA TYR A 213 16.29 14.66 -14.60
C TYR A 213 16.83 15.19 -15.93
N PRO A 214 18.13 15.02 -16.25
CA PRO A 214 18.74 15.57 -17.45
C PRO A 214 18.06 15.13 -18.76
N ILE A 215 17.50 13.92 -18.82
CA ILE A 215 16.81 13.41 -20.01
C ILE A 215 15.69 14.34 -20.50
N PHE A 216 15.05 15.12 -19.61
CA PHE A 216 14.01 16.06 -20.03
C PHE A 216 14.56 17.23 -20.84
N ASP A 217 15.79 17.68 -20.60
CA ASP A 217 16.45 18.69 -21.44
C ASP A 217 17.03 18.11 -22.73
N MET A 218 17.31 16.81 -22.75
CA MET A 218 17.91 16.12 -23.91
C MET A 218 16.91 15.77 -25.01
N VAL A 219 15.61 15.76 -24.71
CA VAL A 219 14.56 15.36 -25.66
C VAL A 219 13.62 16.53 -25.98
N PRO A 220 13.13 16.63 -27.24
CA PRO A 220 12.11 17.62 -27.57
C PRO A 220 10.79 17.30 -26.85
N TRP A 221 9.84 18.24 -26.90
CA TRP A 221 8.52 18.09 -26.27
C TRP A 221 7.85 16.73 -26.57
N ALA A 222 7.88 16.28 -27.83
CA ALA A 222 7.32 14.98 -28.21
C ALA A 222 8.01 13.79 -27.52
N GLY A 223 9.32 13.90 -27.25
CA GLY A 223 10.05 12.92 -26.46
C GLY A 223 9.60 12.90 -25.00
N ARG A 224 9.34 14.08 -24.39
CA ARG A 224 8.77 14.18 -23.04
C ARG A 224 7.37 13.54 -22.99
N VAL A 225 6.55 13.76 -24.02
CA VAL A 225 5.24 13.08 -24.16
C VAL A 225 5.43 11.56 -24.11
N GLY A 226 6.38 11.05 -24.90
CA GLY A 226 6.74 9.64 -24.89
C GLY A 226 7.18 9.12 -23.52
N LEU A 227 8.02 9.86 -22.80
CA LEU A 227 8.50 9.49 -21.46
C LEU A 227 7.35 9.38 -20.44
N PHE A 228 6.44 10.34 -20.41
CA PHE A 228 5.32 10.33 -19.47
C PHE A 228 4.26 9.28 -19.82
N VAL A 229 3.90 9.14 -21.10
CA VAL A 229 2.97 8.09 -21.56
C VAL A 229 3.57 6.71 -21.30
N GLY A 230 4.85 6.52 -21.64
CA GLY A 230 5.58 5.28 -21.36
C GLY A 230 5.62 4.96 -19.87
N SER A 231 5.90 5.95 -19.02
CA SER A 231 5.90 5.79 -17.56
C SER A 231 4.52 5.40 -17.01
N ALA A 232 3.44 5.99 -17.53
CA ALA A 232 2.09 5.61 -17.14
C ALA A 232 1.75 4.15 -17.53
N VAL A 233 2.18 3.71 -18.72
CA VAL A 233 2.02 2.32 -19.19
C VAL A 233 2.84 1.36 -18.33
N VAL A 234 4.10 1.68 -18.03
CA VAL A 234 4.95 0.87 -17.15
C VAL A 234 4.34 0.77 -15.76
N MET A 235 3.84 1.86 -15.19
CA MET A 235 3.19 1.84 -13.88
C MET A 235 1.94 0.96 -13.86
N ALA A 236 1.06 1.08 -14.87
CA ALA A 236 -0.12 0.23 -14.97
C ALA A 236 0.26 -1.25 -15.14
N THR A 237 1.32 -1.52 -15.90
CA THR A 237 1.89 -2.87 -16.07
C THR A 237 2.43 -3.39 -14.74
N ASN A 238 3.14 -2.57 -13.97
CA ASN A 238 3.64 -2.94 -12.64
C ASN A 238 2.49 -3.32 -11.71
N THR A 239 1.38 -2.57 -11.69
CA THR A 239 0.20 -2.95 -10.90
C THR A 239 -0.33 -4.34 -11.28
N ALA A 240 -0.43 -4.62 -12.59
CA ALA A 240 -0.89 -5.92 -13.08
C ALA A 240 0.09 -7.05 -12.72
N VAL A 241 1.40 -6.83 -12.89
CA VAL A 241 2.45 -7.79 -12.55
C VAL A 241 2.47 -8.05 -11.06
N LEU A 242 2.41 -7.02 -10.20
CA LEU A 242 2.36 -7.18 -8.74
C LEU A 242 1.12 -7.97 -8.31
N GLY A 243 -0.05 -7.70 -8.91
CA GLY A 243 -1.25 -8.49 -8.67
C GLY A 243 -1.10 -9.96 -9.10
N TRP A 244 -0.45 -10.20 -10.24
CA TRP A 244 -0.15 -11.55 -10.71
C TRP A 244 0.83 -12.28 -9.78
N VAL A 245 1.95 -11.64 -9.40
CA VAL A 245 2.94 -12.18 -8.45
C VAL A 245 2.26 -12.49 -7.12
N TYR A 246 1.43 -11.58 -6.61
CA TYR A 246 0.63 -11.84 -5.40
C TYR A 246 -0.20 -13.11 -5.57
N GLY A 247 -0.90 -13.27 -6.70
CA GLY A 247 -1.71 -14.46 -6.96
C GLY A 247 -0.89 -15.76 -7.06
N VAL A 248 0.34 -15.70 -7.59
CA VAL A 248 1.26 -16.84 -7.65
C VAL A 248 1.78 -17.21 -6.26
N VAL A 249 2.16 -16.20 -5.46
CA VAL A 249 2.72 -16.40 -4.12
C VAL A 249 1.63 -16.77 -3.12
N ASN A 250 0.47 -16.14 -3.16
CA ASN A 250 -0.56 -16.25 -2.11
C ASN A 250 -1.78 -17.07 -2.51
N GLY A 251 -1.91 -17.42 -3.79
CA GLY A 251 -3.12 -18.04 -4.34
C GLY A 251 -4.15 -17.02 -4.82
N ARG A 252 -5.25 -17.51 -5.42
CA ARG A 252 -6.35 -16.68 -5.95
C ARG A 252 -7.66 -17.08 -5.26
N ILE A 253 -8.44 -16.10 -4.79
CA ILE A 253 -9.80 -16.36 -4.30
C ILE A 253 -10.67 -16.77 -5.50
N GLY A 254 -11.23 -17.98 -5.46
CA GLY A 254 -12.11 -18.52 -6.51
C GLY A 254 -11.48 -19.55 -7.46
N GLY A 255 -10.23 -19.97 -7.23
CA GLY A 255 -9.65 -21.14 -7.89
C GLY A 255 -10.31 -22.44 -7.39
N ARG A 256 -11.48 -22.77 -7.94
CA ARG A 256 -12.14 -24.07 -7.78
C ARG A 256 -11.10 -25.18 -8.06
N GLY A 257 -10.98 -26.14 -7.17
CA GLY A 257 -10.07 -27.26 -7.30
C GLY A 257 -10.15 -27.91 -8.69
N LYS A 258 -9.01 -27.97 -9.37
CA LYS A 258 -8.72 -28.96 -10.40
C LYS A 258 -7.39 -29.61 -10.03
N GLY A 259 -7.48 -30.53 -9.08
CA GLY A 259 -6.35 -31.31 -8.57
C GLY A 259 -6.90 -32.44 -7.70
N GLY A 260 -7.81 -33.24 -8.26
CA GLY A 260 -8.49 -34.30 -7.51
C GLY A 260 -9.38 -35.17 -8.39
N LYS A 261 -8.76 -36.19 -8.99
CA LYS A 261 -9.31 -37.46 -9.52
C LYS A 261 -10.18 -37.42 -10.79
N GLY A 262 -9.85 -38.29 -11.73
CA GLY A 262 -10.79 -38.74 -12.77
C GLY A 262 -10.22 -39.24 -14.09
N LEU A 263 -9.18 -40.09 -14.07
CA LEU A 263 -8.99 -41.31 -14.88
C LEU A 263 -7.55 -41.82 -14.67
#